data_AF-A0A962XZ17-F1
#
_entry.id   AF-A0A962XZ17-F1
#
_cell.length_a   1.000
_cell.length_b   1.000
_cell.length_c   1.000
_cell.angle_alpha   90.00
_cell.angle_beta   90.00
_cell.angle_gamma   90.00
#
_symmetry.space_group_name_H-M   'P 1'
#
loop_
_entity.id
_entity.type
_entity.pdbx_description
1 polymer ?
#
loop_
_entity_poly.entity_id
_entity_poly.type
_entity_poly.pdbx_seq_one_letter_code
_entity_poly.pdbx_strand_id
1 'polypeptide(L)'
;MKSYPLMFQPSIPPPPAPVSLEAWVVLAIAVICFTVSVSLLLWVGRRNFYRNNAAGIQEFKNFRSAVLSSIVEGLAQFVAVVFLMGGCAAGLGSLLLFFPSR
;
A
#
# COMPACT_ATOMS: atom_id res chain seq x y z
N MET A 1 -17.37 -50.09 43.42
CA MET A 1 -16.66 -48.82 43.21
C MET A 1 -17.29 -48.14 42.00
N LYS A 2 -17.86 -46.94 42.18
CA LYS A 2 -18.56 -46.21 41.12
C LYS A 2 -17.53 -45.46 40.30
N SER A 3 -17.28 -45.90 39.07
CA SER A 3 -16.38 -45.22 38.13
C SER A 3 -17.11 -44.00 37.57
N TYR A 4 -16.72 -42.81 37.99
CA TYR A 4 -17.23 -41.56 37.41
C TYR A 4 -16.58 -41.38 36.03
N PRO A 5 -17.36 -41.19 34.95
CA PRO A 5 -16.79 -40.90 33.64
C PRO A 5 -16.06 -39.56 33.73
N LEU A 6 -14.85 -39.53 33.17
CA LEU A 6 -13.95 -38.37 33.13
C LEU A 6 -14.63 -37.27 32.30
N MET A 7 -15.47 -36.48 32.95
CA MET A 7 -16.20 -35.38 32.32
C MET A 7 -15.21 -34.28 31.97
N PHE A 8 -15.19 -33.95 30.68
CA PHE A 8 -14.60 -32.74 30.12
C PHE A 8 -13.06 -32.64 30.21
N GLN A 9 -12.37 -33.31 29.28
CA GLN A 9 -11.10 -32.79 28.77
C GLN A 9 -11.46 -31.54 27.94
N PRO A 10 -11.02 -30.32 28.31
CA PRO A 10 -11.09 -29.20 27.39
C PRO A 10 -10.22 -29.59 26.20
N SER A 11 -10.83 -29.94 25.06
CA SER A 11 -10.11 -30.08 23.82
C SER A 11 -9.58 -28.70 23.48
N ILE A 12 -8.33 -28.42 23.83
CA ILE A 12 -7.65 -27.20 23.41
C ILE A 12 -7.78 -27.18 21.88
N PRO A 13 -8.47 -26.19 21.28
CA PRO A 13 -8.57 -26.14 19.84
C PRO A 13 -7.16 -26.12 19.26
N PRO A 14 -6.90 -26.90 18.20
CA PRO A 14 -5.57 -26.92 17.61
C PRO A 14 -5.17 -25.49 17.24
N PRO A 15 -3.89 -25.12 17.45
CA PRO A 15 -3.42 -23.80 17.11
C PRO A 15 -3.73 -23.50 15.63
N PRO A 16 -4.12 -22.26 15.30
CA PRO A 16 -4.38 -21.89 13.92
C PRO A 16 -3.13 -22.17 13.07
N ALA A 17 -3.36 -22.69 11.86
CA ALA A 17 -2.27 -22.99 10.95
C ALA A 17 -1.42 -21.72 10.70
N PRO A 18 -0.09 -21.85 10.62
CA PRO A 18 0.77 -20.72 10.33
C PRO A 18 0.45 -20.18 8.93
N VAL A 19 0.39 -18.85 8.83
CA VAL A 19 0.23 -18.13 7.56
C VAL A 19 1.43 -18.39 6.64
N SER A 20 1.17 -18.54 5.35
CA SER A 20 2.19 -18.88 4.35
C SER A 20 3.21 -17.75 4.18
N LEU A 21 4.46 -18.11 3.88
CA LEU A 21 5.52 -17.14 3.56
C LEU A 21 5.12 -16.24 2.39
N GLU A 22 4.44 -16.81 1.39
CA GLU A 22 3.95 -16.08 0.22
C GLU A 22 3.00 -14.94 0.60
N ALA A 23 2.12 -15.15 1.58
CA ALA A 23 1.20 -14.12 2.04
C ALA A 23 1.95 -12.89 2.59
N TRP A 24 3.03 -13.12 3.34
CA TRP A 24 3.90 -12.06 3.88
C TRP A 24 4.69 -11.33 2.79
N VAL A 25 5.22 -12.06 1.80
CA VAL A 25 5.94 -11.46 0.67
C VAL A 25 5.01 -10.57 -0.15
N VAL A 26 3.81 -11.05 -0.47
CA VAL A 26 2.82 -10.26 -1.22
C VAL A 26 2.37 -9.03 -0.43
N LEU A 27 2.21 -9.17 0.90
CA LEU A 27 1.91 -8.02 1.77
C LEU A 27 3.03 -6.97 1.74
N ALA A 28 4.29 -7.40 1.83
CA ALA A 28 5.44 -6.50 1.78
C ALA A 28 5.49 -5.73 0.44
N ILE A 29 5.21 -6.41 -0.68
CA ILE A 29 5.10 -5.77 -2.00
C ILE A 29 3.99 -4.72 -2.00
N ALA A 30 2.81 -5.03 -1.46
CA ALA A 30 1.70 -4.09 -1.37
C ALA A 30 2.10 -2.82 -0.58
N VAL A 31 2.74 -3.00 0.57
CA VAL A 31 3.21 -1.89 1.43
C VAL A 31 4.23 -1.02 0.69
N ILE A 32 5.21 -1.62 0.01
CA ILE A 32 6.20 -0.88 -0.78
C ILE A 32 5.51 -0.08 -1.88
N CYS A 33 4.57 -0.70 -2.60
CA CYS A 33 3.84 -0.04 -3.68
C CYS A 33 3.04 1.18 -3.18
N PHE A 34 2.31 1.04 -2.07
CA PHE A 34 1.61 2.17 -1.47
C PHE A 34 2.56 3.26 -1.00
N THR A 35 3.69 2.89 -0.38
CA THR A 35 4.69 3.84 0.10
C THR A 35 5.28 4.66 -1.05
N VAL A 36 5.63 4.01 -2.17
CA VAL A 36 6.15 4.68 -3.36
C VAL A 36 5.08 5.60 -3.98
N SER A 37 3.85 5.11 -4.11
CA SER A 37 2.73 5.91 -4.65
C SER A 37 2.49 7.18 -3.83
N VAL A 38 2.35 7.05 -2.51
CA VAL A 38 2.14 8.20 -1.61
C VAL A 38 3.33 9.15 -1.65
N SER A 39 4.56 8.63 -1.65
CA SER A 39 5.77 9.46 -1.72
C SER A 39 5.83 10.30 -2.99
N LEU A 40 5.46 9.74 -4.15
CA LEU A 40 5.41 10.47 -5.41
C LEU A 40 4.34 11.56 -5.39
N LEU A 41 3.14 11.27 -4.89
CA LEU A 41 2.07 12.26 -4.76
C LEU A 41 2.47 13.42 -3.85
N LEU A 42 3.07 13.11 -2.70
CA LEU A 42 3.58 14.13 -1.76
C LEU A 42 4.74 14.92 -2.36
N TRP A 43 5.63 14.28 -3.12
CA TRP A 43 6.74 14.95 -3.79
C TRP A 43 6.26 15.94 -4.86
N VAL A 44 5.25 15.57 -5.65
CA VAL A 44 4.59 16.46 -6.62
C VAL A 44 3.90 17.62 -5.90
N GLY A 45 3.13 17.34 -4.85
CA GLY A 45 2.47 18.37 -4.04
C GLY A 45 3.45 19.36 -3.41
N ARG A 46 4.56 18.84 -2.87
CA ARG A 46 5.66 19.63 -2.32
C ARG A 46 6.28 20.54 -3.37
N ARG A 47 6.55 20.04 -4.59
CA ARG A 47 7.06 20.86 -5.69
C ARG A 47 6.10 21.97 -6.08
N ASN A 48 4.81 21.67 -6.15
CA ASN A 48 3.78 22.66 -6.46
C ASN A 48 3.73 23.75 -5.40
N PHE A 49 3.80 23.38 -4.12
CA PHE A 49 3.84 24.32 -3.01
C PHE A 49 5.04 25.26 -3.09
N TYR A 50 6.25 24.73 -3.30
CA TYR A 50 7.47 25.56 -3.38
C TYR A 50 7.57 26.46 -4.62
N ARG A 51 6.74 26.23 -5.64
CA ARG A 51 6.73 27.04 -6.87
C ARG A 51 5.73 28.21 -6.79
N ASN A 52 4.83 28.18 -5.82
CA ASN A 52 3.81 29.21 -5.68
C ASN A 52 4.33 30.36 -4.82
N ASN A 53 4.02 31.60 -5.21
CA ASN A 53 4.35 32.79 -4.44
C ASN A 53 3.35 33.03 -3.29
N ALA A 54 3.51 34.13 -2.54
CA ALA A 54 2.64 34.47 -1.41
C ALA A 54 1.15 34.66 -1.80
N ALA A 55 0.85 34.91 -3.07
CA ALA A 55 -0.50 35.00 -3.61
C ALA A 55 -1.03 33.66 -4.18
N GLY A 56 -0.25 32.57 -4.04
CA GLY A 56 -0.60 31.26 -4.59
C GLY A 56 -0.41 31.14 -6.11
N ILE A 57 0.20 32.15 -6.75
CA ILE A 57 0.44 32.15 -8.19
C ILE A 57 1.70 31.37 -8.49
N GLN A 58 1.61 30.51 -9.49
CA GLN A 58 2.68 29.61 -9.88
C GLN A 58 3.69 30.33 -10.78
N GLU A 59 4.94 30.45 -10.33
CA GLU A 59 5.96 31.20 -11.05
C GLU A 59 6.89 30.29 -11.84
N PHE A 60 7.06 30.59 -13.13
CA PHE A 60 8.01 29.90 -13.99
C PHE A 60 8.98 30.90 -14.61
N LYS A 61 10.28 30.58 -14.55
CA LYS A 61 11.32 31.44 -15.12
C LYS A 61 11.23 31.55 -16.64
N ASN A 62 10.81 30.48 -17.32
CA ASN A 62 10.75 30.36 -18.77
C ASN A 62 9.67 29.35 -19.19
N PHE A 63 9.12 29.50 -20.41
CA PHE A 63 8.13 28.57 -20.99
C PHE A 63 8.62 27.10 -20.97
N ARG A 64 9.87 26.86 -21.35
CA ARG A 64 10.48 25.51 -21.32
C ARG A 64 10.46 24.89 -19.92
N SER A 65 10.67 25.69 -18.88
CA SER A 65 10.63 25.21 -17.50
C SER A 65 9.20 24.84 -17.07
N ALA A 66 8.19 25.54 -17.59
CA ALA A 66 6.80 25.20 -17.34
C ALA A 66 6.43 23.85 -17.95
N VAL A 67 6.78 23.65 -19.22
CA VAL A 67 6.50 22.40 -19.94
C VAL A 67 7.26 21.21 -19.34
N LEU A 68 8.55 21.36 -19.03
CA LEU A 68 9.31 20.26 -18.41
C LEU A 68 8.75 19.90 -17.03
N SER A 69 8.29 20.88 -16.26
CA SER A 69 7.72 20.59 -14.95
C SER A 69 6.39 19.86 -15.04
N SER A 70 5.51 20.27 -15.95
CA SER A 70 4.22 19.59 -16.14
C SER A 70 4.40 18.16 -16.64
N ILE A 71 5.37 17.90 -17.53
CA ILE A 71 5.71 16.54 -17.98
C ILE A 71 6.21 15.68 -16.82
N VAL A 72 7.15 16.19 -16.01
CA VAL A 72 7.69 15.43 -14.87
C VAL A 72 6.63 15.16 -13.80
N GLU A 73 5.79 16.14 -13.50
CA GLU A 73 4.69 16.00 -12.55
C GLU A 73 3.65 15.00 -13.06
N GLY A 74 3.28 15.08 -14.35
CA GLY A 74 2.38 14.13 -14.99
C GLY A 74 2.93 12.71 -15.01
N LEU A 75 4.21 12.53 -15.33
CA LEU A 75 4.86 11.22 -15.29
C LEU A 75 4.91 10.65 -13.87
N ALA A 76 5.25 11.48 -12.88
CA ALA A 76 5.27 11.06 -11.48
C ALA A 76 3.87 10.65 -10.99
N GLN A 77 2.82 11.37 -11.39
CA GLN A 77 1.43 10.99 -11.10
C GLN A 77 1.04 9.69 -11.81
N PHE A 78 1.42 9.51 -13.07
CA PHE A 78 1.17 8.27 -13.80
C PHE A 78 1.83 7.07 -13.11
N VAL A 79 3.12 7.20 -12.74
CA VAL A 79 3.82 6.16 -11.97
C VAL A 79 3.13 5.92 -10.63
N ALA A 80 2.73 6.97 -9.91
CA ALA A 80 2.02 6.82 -8.64
C ALA A 80 0.70 6.03 -8.79
N VAL A 81 -0.06 6.25 -9.86
CA VAL A 81 -1.29 5.51 -10.16
C VAL A 81 -1.00 4.04 -10.47
N VAL A 82 0.02 3.75 -11.28
CA VAL A 82 0.43 2.36 -11.57
C VAL A 82 0.81 1.62 -10.29
N PHE A 83 1.62 2.25 -9.43
CA PHE A 83 1.99 1.69 -8.14
C PHE A 83 0.79 1.53 -7.20
N LEU A 84 -0.16 2.47 -7.20
CA LEU A 84 -1.38 2.36 -6.40
C LEU A 84 -2.22 1.15 -6.83
N MET A 85 -2.44 1.00 -8.14
CA MET A 85 -3.19 -0.12 -8.70
C MET A 85 -2.50 -1.46 -8.41
N GLY A 86 -1.17 -1.53 -8.59
CA GLY A 86 -0.37 -2.70 -8.25
C GLY A 86 -0.42 -3.04 -6.75
N GLY A 87 -0.34 -2.02 -5.90
CA GLY A 87 -0.46 -2.16 -4.43
C GLY A 87 -1.83 -2.69 -4.01
N CYS A 88 -2.91 -2.19 -4.61
CA CYS A 88 -4.27 -2.70 -4.37
C CYS A 88 -4.42 -4.16 -4.79
N ALA A 89 -3.94 -4.53 -5.97
CA ALA A 89 -4.00 -5.91 -6.46
C ALA A 89 -3.21 -6.87 -5.56
N ALA A 90 -1.98 -6.49 -5.18
CA ALA A 90 -1.17 -7.26 -4.24
C ALA A 90 -1.81 -7.34 -2.85
N GLY A 91 -2.37 -6.24 -2.34
CA GLY A 91 -3.06 -6.22 -1.05
C GLY A 91 -4.27 -7.14 -1.00
N LEU A 92 -5.08 -7.15 -2.06
CA LEU A 92 -6.19 -8.09 -2.21
C LEU A 92 -5.69 -9.55 -2.29
N GLY A 93 -4.64 -9.80 -3.07
CA GLY A 93 -4.02 -11.13 -3.16
C GLY A 93 -3.51 -11.62 -1.81
N SER A 94 -2.85 -10.77 -1.04
CA SER A 94 -2.41 -11.09 0.31
C SER A 94 -3.60 -11.42 1.22
N LEU A 95 -4.67 -10.61 1.19
CA LEU A 95 -5.87 -10.85 1.99
C LEU A 95 -6.48 -12.24 1.72
N LEU A 96 -6.54 -12.66 0.46
CA LEU A 96 -7.05 -13.99 0.08
C LEU A 96 -6.15 -15.12 0.60
N LEU A 97 -4.83 -14.91 0.67
CA LEU A 97 -3.90 -15.88 1.23
C LEU A 97 -3.97 -15.95 2.76
N PHE A 98 -4.26 -14.82 3.43
CA PHE A 98 -4.47 -14.76 4.88
C PHE A 98 -5.83 -15.35 5.30
N PHE A 99 -6.86 -15.14 4.49
CA PHE A 99 -8.22 -15.59 4.74
C PHE A 99 -8.71 -16.47 3.58
N PRO A 100 -8.17 -17.71 3.45
CA PRO A 100 -8.69 -18.63 2.47
C PRO A 100 -10.17 -18.88 2.79
N SER A 101 -11.06 -18.55 1.86
CA SER A 101 -12.49 -18.83 1.97
C SER A 101 -12.66 -20.34 2.23
N ARG A 102 -13.20 -20.67 3.41
CA ARG A 102 -13.45 -22.05 3.85
C ARG A 102 -14.46 -22.76 2.96
#